data_AF-A0A662LRP3-F1
#
_entry.id   AF-A0A662LRP3-F1
#
_cell.length_a   1.000
_cell.length_b   1.000
_cell.length_c   1.000
_cell.angle_alpha   90.00
_cell.angle_beta   90.00
_cell.angle_gamma   90.00
#
_symmetry.space_group_name_H-M   'P 1'
#
loop_
_entity.id
_entity.type
_entity.pdbx_description
1 polymer ?
#
loop_
_entity_poly.entity_id
_entity_poly.type
_entity_poly.pdbx_seq_one_letter_code
_entity_poly.pdbx_strand_id
1 'polypeptide(L)'
;MDVRQRKAISIGILICLIVGLFINVNAPTIFNRQFIMPVHADPNCANNSSSWHNSSYLNVSILAFEPRVIWYDFQKCTSYTSATTSPPNIDTQTWSSRRNCMTEVDNETWYRFIINISSDQGWDDIEYINISGWHDNGSDSDVNGSLAGTGGYNRSGNMGANRNFFMYYENISGTAYFNLTYPSNGTEITIGGFSERNVNDAAGVTGETETKNISFVFKPGFQFRYAHGPGESAAWTNNSITVTNGNPSGPGYNATTHCWQSNNNSWSWNFNITVEDSGEDGPADSYKSWAMDEFGVYSYTEIISPVSDVSLVGTPGENVSTDSSSNVTIKTVSNGNYSLTINISDLIHIADSSETLSNETIWIRGGILTSVTNFSHIGRKYIFLYGEGSGDGNTVNTWENHEVNGTYKTTDQSDGTYPNGYGSGNYNSLNPDSHNIEFSCDIPLIGQLTGTYSSHIYYHLRTQTHN
;
A
#
# COMPACT_ATOMS: atom_id res chain seq x y z
N MET A 1 -7.79 -56.16 -55.82
CA MET A 1 -7.70 -56.56 -54.39
C MET A 1 -8.31 -57.94 -54.21
N ASP A 2 -7.48 -58.93 -53.89
CA ASP A 2 -7.89 -60.30 -53.56
C ASP A 2 -8.76 -60.30 -52.29
N VAL A 3 -9.65 -61.29 -52.14
CA VAL A 3 -10.60 -61.46 -51.04
C VAL A 3 -9.88 -61.41 -49.68
N ARG A 4 -8.64 -61.90 -49.60
CA ARG A 4 -7.81 -61.84 -48.40
C ARG A 4 -7.45 -60.41 -48.00
N GLN A 5 -7.14 -59.56 -48.98
CA GLN A 5 -6.85 -58.14 -48.73
C GLN A 5 -8.10 -57.38 -48.27
N ARG A 6 -9.27 -57.70 -48.82
CA ARG A 6 -10.53 -57.06 -48.39
C ARG A 6 -10.86 -57.41 -46.94
N LYS A 7 -10.69 -58.67 -46.54
CA LYS A 7 -10.89 -59.10 -45.15
C LYS A 7 -9.90 -58.44 -44.20
N ALA A 8 -8.63 -58.32 -44.59
CA ALA A 8 -7.62 -57.65 -43.77
C ALA A 8 -7.96 -56.16 -43.53
N ILE A 9 -8.40 -55.45 -44.58
CA ILE A 9 -8.81 -54.05 -44.46
C ILE A 9 -10.09 -53.91 -43.61
N SER A 10 -11.09 -54.75 -43.82
CA SER A 10 -12.32 -54.71 -43.01
C SER A 10 -12.08 -55.00 -41.53
N ILE A 11 -11.18 -55.95 -41.22
CA ILE A 11 -10.78 -56.24 -39.84
C ILE A 11 -9.98 -55.07 -39.26
N GLY A 12 -9.08 -54.46 -40.04
CA GLY A 12 -8.34 -53.26 -39.63
C GLY A 12 -9.27 -52.09 -39.28
N ILE A 13 -10.27 -51.81 -40.13
CA ILE A 13 -11.27 -50.76 -39.90
C ILE A 13 -12.10 -51.06 -38.64
N LEU A 14 -12.52 -52.31 -38.43
CA LEU A 14 -13.27 -52.72 -37.25
C LEU A 14 -12.45 -52.56 -35.97
N ILE A 15 -11.17 -52.94 -35.99
CA ILE A 15 -10.25 -52.76 -34.86
C ILE A 15 -10.04 -51.26 -34.57
N CYS A 16 -9.86 -50.42 -35.59
CA CYS A 16 -9.75 -48.97 -35.40
C CYS A 16 -11.02 -48.35 -34.80
N LEU A 17 -12.21 -48.81 -35.21
CA LEU A 17 -13.48 -48.37 -34.63
C LEU A 17 -13.64 -48.80 -33.17
N ILE A 18 -13.25 -50.03 -32.84
CA ILE A 18 -13.28 -50.54 -31.47
C ILE A 18 -12.27 -49.78 -30.59
N VAL A 19 -11.05 -49.54 -31.08
CA VAL A 19 -10.05 -48.74 -30.37
C VAL A 19 -10.54 -47.31 -30.17
N GLY A 20 -11.19 -46.70 -31.17
CA GLY A 20 -11.82 -45.37 -31.04
C GLY A 20 -12.93 -45.29 -29.99
N LEU A 21 -13.67 -46.39 -29.75
CA LEU A 21 -14.68 -46.48 -28.69
C LEU A 21 -14.07 -46.60 -27.28
N PHE A 22 -12.79 -46.99 -27.17
CA PHE A 22 -12.06 -47.13 -25.89
C PHE A 22 -11.02 -46.02 -25.66
N ILE A 23 -10.85 -45.07 -26.57
CA ILE A 23 -10.13 -43.82 -26.29
C ILE A 23 -11.02 -42.98 -25.39
N ASN A 24 -10.74 -43.12 -24.10
CA ASN A 24 -11.21 -42.36 -22.95
C ASN A 24 -11.89 -41.02 -23.28
N VAL A 25 -13.22 -41.01 -23.23
CA VAL A 25 -14.09 -39.82 -23.36
C VAL A 25 -14.01 -38.89 -22.15
N ASN A 26 -13.10 -39.16 -21.20
CA ASN A 26 -12.84 -38.30 -20.04
C ASN A 26 -11.62 -37.39 -20.22
N ALA A 27 -11.07 -37.25 -21.44
CA ALA A 27 -10.26 -36.08 -21.72
C ALA A 27 -11.22 -34.86 -21.71
N PRO A 28 -11.02 -33.85 -20.85
CA PRO A 28 -11.91 -32.70 -20.77
C PRO A 28 -11.96 -32.07 -22.16
N THR A 29 -13.13 -32.17 -22.79
CA THR A 29 -13.39 -31.53 -24.06
C THR A 29 -13.25 -30.03 -23.87
N ILE A 30 -12.29 -29.43 -24.58
CA ILE A 30 -12.02 -27.98 -24.65
C ILE A 30 -13.25 -27.18 -25.17
N PHE A 31 -14.38 -27.83 -25.48
CA PHE A 31 -15.58 -27.25 -26.06
C PHE A 31 -16.77 -27.07 -25.09
N ASN A 32 -16.61 -27.27 -23.78
CA ASN A 32 -17.71 -27.05 -22.82
C ASN A 32 -17.85 -25.60 -22.33
N ARG A 33 -17.18 -24.62 -22.96
CA ARG A 33 -17.59 -23.23 -22.78
C ARG A 33 -18.77 -22.98 -23.70
N GLN A 34 -19.96 -22.81 -23.11
CA GLN A 34 -21.10 -22.27 -23.84
C GLN A 34 -20.71 -20.88 -24.36
N PHE A 35 -21.28 -20.43 -25.47
CA PHE A 35 -21.14 -19.07 -26.01
C PHE A 35 -22.55 -18.53 -26.21
N ILE A 36 -22.83 -17.31 -25.75
CA ILE A 36 -24.08 -16.63 -26.10
C ILE A 36 -23.86 -15.97 -27.47
N MET A 37 -24.78 -16.27 -28.40
CA MET A 37 -24.76 -15.76 -29.77
C MET A 37 -26.03 -14.94 -30.02
N PRO A 38 -26.01 -13.62 -29.81
CA PRO A 38 -27.12 -12.78 -30.26
C PRO A 38 -27.08 -12.67 -31.78
N VAL A 39 -28.19 -13.04 -32.43
CA VAL A 39 -28.37 -12.90 -33.88
C VAL A 39 -29.07 -11.57 -34.16
N HIS A 40 -28.30 -10.55 -34.56
CA HIS A 40 -28.86 -9.26 -34.96
C HIS A 40 -28.98 -9.17 -36.49
N ALA A 41 -30.22 -9.20 -36.99
CA ALA A 41 -30.49 -8.92 -38.40
C ALA A 41 -30.66 -7.41 -38.59
N ASP A 42 -29.73 -6.76 -39.28
CA ASP A 42 -29.85 -5.34 -39.66
C ASP A 42 -30.99 -5.15 -40.67
N PRO A 43 -32.07 -4.39 -40.35
CA PRO A 43 -33.18 -4.19 -41.26
C PRO A 43 -32.86 -3.27 -42.46
N ASN A 44 -31.69 -2.61 -42.49
CA ASN A 44 -31.32 -1.61 -43.50
C ASN A 44 -30.20 -2.05 -44.46
N CYS A 45 -29.69 -3.28 -44.38
CA CYS A 45 -28.54 -3.71 -45.19
C CYS A 45 -28.85 -4.10 -46.65
N ALA A 46 -30.09 -3.92 -47.12
CA ALA A 46 -30.44 -4.13 -48.52
C ALA A 46 -30.12 -2.87 -49.37
N ASN A 47 -28.87 -2.72 -49.80
CA ASN A 47 -28.57 -1.92 -51.01
C ASN A 47 -29.09 -2.70 -52.23
N ASN A 48 -30.35 -2.38 -52.52
CA ASN A 48 -31.16 -2.74 -53.66
C ASN A 48 -30.69 -2.03 -54.94
N SER A 49 -29.73 -2.62 -55.67
CA SER A 49 -29.46 -2.22 -57.06
C SER A 49 -29.14 -3.35 -58.05
N SER A 50 -29.46 -4.62 -57.72
CA SER A 50 -29.48 -5.71 -58.71
C SER A 50 -30.65 -6.67 -58.46
N SER A 51 -31.52 -6.86 -59.44
CA SER A 51 -32.65 -7.80 -59.37
C SER A 51 -32.26 -9.28 -59.45
N TRP A 52 -30.96 -9.59 -59.51
CA TRP A 52 -30.43 -10.97 -59.67
C TRP A 52 -29.32 -11.31 -58.68
N HIS A 53 -28.80 -10.32 -57.93
CA HIS A 53 -27.80 -10.51 -56.88
C HIS A 53 -28.27 -9.79 -55.63
N ASN A 54 -28.60 -10.58 -54.61
CA ASN A 54 -28.90 -10.09 -53.27
C ASN A 54 -27.84 -10.69 -52.34
N SER A 55 -27.05 -9.85 -51.69
CA SER A 55 -26.05 -10.26 -50.71
C SER A 55 -26.50 -9.76 -49.34
N SER A 56 -26.45 -10.63 -48.34
CA SER A 56 -26.62 -10.26 -46.94
C SER A 56 -25.32 -10.53 -46.19
N TYR A 57 -25.12 -9.82 -45.07
CA TYR A 57 -24.05 -10.13 -44.12
C TYR A 57 -24.64 -10.98 -43.00
N LEU A 58 -23.97 -12.08 -42.68
CA LEU A 58 -24.17 -12.77 -41.41
C LEU A 58 -23.24 -12.12 -40.39
N ASN A 59 -23.81 -11.37 -39.45
CA ASN A 59 -23.08 -10.86 -38.29
C ASN A 59 -23.28 -11.83 -37.13
N VAL A 60 -22.19 -12.38 -36.62
CA VAL A 60 -22.20 -13.20 -35.39
C VAL A 60 -21.38 -12.45 -34.36
N SER A 61 -22.05 -12.03 -33.29
CA SER A 61 -21.40 -11.52 -32.09
C SER A 61 -21.24 -12.68 -31.10
N ILE A 62 -20.11 -12.71 -30.40
CA ILE A 62 -19.83 -13.70 -29.37
C ILE A 62 -19.66 -12.93 -28.07
N LEU A 63 -20.51 -13.24 -27.10
CA LEU A 63 -20.44 -12.63 -25.76
C LEU A 63 -19.59 -13.49 -24.83
N ALA A 64 -18.88 -12.84 -23.92
CA ALA A 64 -18.16 -13.51 -22.84
C ALA A 64 -19.10 -13.77 -21.65
N PHE A 65 -19.05 -14.98 -21.12
CA PHE A 65 -19.70 -15.30 -19.84
C PHE A 65 -18.98 -14.70 -18.65
N GLU A 66 -17.65 -14.61 -18.71
CA GLU A 66 -16.85 -14.10 -17.60
C GLU A 66 -16.72 -12.58 -17.73
N PRO A 67 -16.82 -11.85 -16.60
CA PRO A 67 -16.49 -10.43 -16.58
C PRO A 67 -15.03 -10.21 -16.93
N ARG A 68 -14.69 -9.02 -17.42
CA ARG A 68 -13.34 -8.64 -17.82
C ARG A 68 -12.86 -7.45 -17.01
N VAL A 69 -11.73 -7.60 -16.33
CA VAL A 69 -10.94 -6.45 -15.86
C VAL A 69 -10.15 -5.92 -17.06
N ILE A 70 -10.59 -4.82 -17.68
CA ILE A 70 -9.94 -4.27 -18.88
C ILE A 70 -8.66 -3.54 -18.49
N TRP A 71 -8.73 -2.70 -17.47
CA TRP A 71 -7.59 -1.98 -16.91
C TRP A 71 -7.88 -1.55 -15.47
N TYR A 72 -6.81 -1.26 -14.75
CA TYR A 72 -6.85 -0.65 -13.42
C TYR A 72 -5.66 0.30 -13.27
N ASP A 73 -5.78 1.21 -12.31
CA ASP A 73 -4.72 2.15 -11.98
C ASP A 73 -4.78 2.57 -10.51
N PHE A 74 -3.60 2.88 -9.95
CA PHE A 74 -3.46 3.55 -8.67
C PHE A 74 -3.01 4.98 -8.94
N GLN A 75 -3.75 6.00 -8.48
CA GLN A 75 -3.55 7.37 -8.93
C GLN A 75 -3.41 8.38 -7.78
N LYS A 76 -2.49 9.34 -7.95
CA LYS A 76 -2.30 10.51 -7.07
C LYS A 76 -3.12 11.68 -7.59
N CYS A 77 -3.92 12.32 -6.73
CA CYS A 77 -4.59 13.58 -7.05
C CYS A 77 -3.57 14.71 -7.18
N THR A 78 -3.66 15.50 -8.25
CA THR A 78 -2.70 16.59 -8.53
C THR A 78 -3.31 17.99 -8.55
N SER A 79 -4.64 18.10 -8.53
CA SER A 79 -5.34 19.38 -8.60
C SER A 79 -5.98 19.83 -7.28
N TYR A 80 -6.05 18.94 -6.29
CA TYR A 80 -6.64 19.24 -4.98
C TYR A 80 -5.54 19.48 -3.95
N THR A 81 -5.43 20.71 -3.46
CA THR A 81 -4.35 21.14 -2.55
C THR A 81 -4.85 21.45 -1.13
N SER A 82 -6.08 21.08 -0.79
CA SER A 82 -6.63 21.37 0.53
C SER A 82 -6.27 20.26 1.51
N ALA A 83 -5.53 20.61 2.57
CA ALA A 83 -5.22 19.73 3.69
C ALA A 83 -6.44 19.43 4.60
N THR A 84 -7.64 19.91 4.25
CA THR A 84 -8.87 19.68 5.01
C THR A 84 -9.31 18.21 4.96
N THR A 85 -10.09 17.79 5.95
CA THR A 85 -10.64 16.41 6.05
C THR A 85 -11.71 16.09 5.01
N SER A 86 -12.15 17.06 4.21
CA SER A 86 -13.20 16.84 3.21
C SER A 86 -12.62 16.21 1.93
N PRO A 87 -13.19 15.11 1.44
CA PRO A 87 -12.72 14.48 0.22
C PRO A 87 -12.95 15.33 -1.02
N PRO A 88 -12.07 15.22 -2.03
CA PRO A 88 -12.26 15.91 -3.30
C PRO A 88 -13.49 15.35 -4.03
N ASN A 89 -14.12 16.19 -4.86
CA ASN A 89 -15.05 15.70 -5.87
C ASN A 89 -14.28 14.92 -6.94
N ILE A 90 -14.47 13.59 -6.96
CA ILE A 90 -13.70 12.62 -7.74
C ILE A 90 -13.65 12.98 -9.23
N ASP A 91 -14.78 13.42 -9.78
CA ASP A 91 -14.97 13.64 -11.22
C ASP A 91 -14.38 14.96 -11.73
N THR A 92 -14.12 15.91 -10.83
CA THR A 92 -13.59 17.24 -11.20
C THR A 92 -12.10 17.37 -10.98
N GLN A 93 -11.46 16.37 -10.34
CA GLN A 93 -10.02 16.40 -10.08
C GLN A 93 -9.19 15.81 -11.22
N THR A 94 -7.94 16.27 -11.29
CA THR A 94 -6.89 15.70 -12.13
C THR A 94 -6.12 14.64 -11.33
N TRP A 95 -5.88 13.51 -11.98
CA TRP A 95 -5.25 12.34 -11.38
C TRP A 95 -4.06 11.89 -12.23
N SER A 96 -2.96 11.52 -11.56
CA SER A 96 -1.74 11.00 -12.20
C SER A 96 -1.51 9.55 -11.82
N SER A 97 -1.23 8.69 -12.79
CA SER A 97 -0.92 7.27 -12.54
C SER A 97 0.34 7.13 -11.66
N ARG A 98 0.26 6.20 -10.71
CA ARG A 98 1.30 5.73 -9.82
C ARG A 98 1.45 4.21 -9.87
N ARG A 99 0.76 3.53 -10.79
CA ARG A 99 1.02 2.12 -11.09
C ARG A 99 2.49 1.97 -11.50
N ASN A 100 3.16 0.98 -10.93
CA ASN A 100 4.57 0.72 -11.21
C ASN A 100 5.48 1.94 -10.98
N CYS A 101 5.11 2.78 -10.00
CA CYS A 101 5.87 3.95 -9.58
C CYS A 101 5.86 4.05 -8.06
N MET A 102 6.79 4.84 -7.52
CA MET A 102 6.79 5.19 -6.10
C MET A 102 5.78 6.30 -5.80
N THR A 103 5.15 6.20 -4.63
CA THR A 103 4.17 7.15 -4.12
C THR A 103 4.57 7.78 -2.79
N GLU A 104 4.17 9.02 -2.55
CA GLU A 104 4.45 9.72 -1.28
C GLU A 104 3.35 9.45 -0.25
N VAL A 105 3.71 9.49 1.04
CA VAL A 105 2.78 9.37 2.16
C VAL A 105 2.95 10.61 3.01
N ASP A 106 2.07 11.59 2.83
CA ASP A 106 2.17 12.92 3.45
C ASP A 106 0.94 13.29 4.29
N ASN A 107 -0.07 12.41 4.37
CA ASN A 107 -1.37 12.65 5.04
C ASN A 107 -2.11 13.91 4.54
N GLU A 108 -1.72 14.48 3.41
CA GLU A 108 -2.34 15.65 2.78
C GLU A 108 -2.90 15.30 1.39
N THR A 109 -2.22 14.42 0.67
CA THR A 109 -2.56 14.06 -0.70
C THR A 109 -3.59 12.93 -0.78
N TRP A 110 -4.63 13.16 -1.58
CA TRP A 110 -5.63 12.15 -1.91
C TRP A 110 -5.16 11.21 -3.03
N TYR A 111 -5.51 9.94 -2.89
CA TYR A 111 -5.25 8.87 -3.83
C TYR A 111 -6.54 8.16 -4.23
N ARG A 112 -6.50 7.45 -5.35
CA ARG A 112 -7.57 6.53 -5.71
C ARG A 112 -7.07 5.24 -6.34
N PHE A 113 -7.75 4.14 -6.05
CA PHE A 113 -7.77 2.98 -6.92
C PHE A 113 -8.93 3.13 -7.89
N ILE A 114 -8.69 2.90 -9.18
CA ILE A 114 -9.71 2.88 -10.21
C ILE A 114 -9.60 1.60 -11.02
N ILE A 115 -10.74 0.95 -11.26
CA ILE A 115 -10.82 -0.30 -12.02
C ILE A 115 -11.89 -0.13 -13.09
N ASN A 116 -11.59 -0.58 -14.30
CA ASN A 116 -12.54 -0.69 -15.39
C ASN A 116 -12.91 -2.15 -15.61
N ILE A 117 -14.19 -2.43 -15.47
CA ILE A 117 -14.76 -3.77 -15.56
C ILE A 117 -15.83 -3.76 -16.63
N SER A 118 -15.85 -4.81 -17.44
CA SER A 118 -16.86 -5.04 -18.46
C SER A 118 -17.54 -6.39 -18.25
N SER A 119 -18.85 -6.43 -18.43
CA SER A 119 -19.64 -7.67 -18.47
C SER A 119 -20.50 -7.68 -19.72
N ASP A 120 -20.54 -8.82 -20.41
CA ASP A 120 -21.50 -9.06 -21.49
C ASP A 120 -22.75 -9.81 -21.01
N GLN A 121 -22.84 -10.12 -19.71
CA GLN A 121 -24.06 -10.60 -19.04
C GLN A 121 -24.89 -9.44 -18.48
N GLY A 122 -24.31 -8.24 -18.44
CA GLY A 122 -24.91 -7.07 -17.81
C GLY A 122 -24.27 -6.79 -16.45
N TRP A 123 -24.49 -5.59 -15.92
CA TRP A 123 -23.91 -5.17 -14.65
C TRP A 123 -24.69 -5.68 -13.45
N ASP A 124 -25.98 -5.99 -13.62
CA ASP A 124 -26.82 -6.51 -12.54
C ASP A 124 -26.32 -7.87 -12.03
N ASP A 125 -25.56 -8.61 -12.85
CA ASP A 125 -24.94 -9.88 -12.48
C ASP A 125 -23.59 -9.72 -11.76
N ILE A 126 -22.99 -8.53 -11.75
CA ILE A 126 -21.73 -8.26 -11.03
C ILE A 126 -22.02 -8.08 -9.54
N GLU A 127 -21.87 -9.14 -8.76
CA GLU A 127 -22.19 -9.12 -7.32
C GLU A 127 -21.10 -8.45 -6.49
N TYR A 128 -19.83 -8.78 -6.76
CA TYR A 128 -18.71 -8.36 -5.91
C TYR A 128 -17.50 -7.92 -6.73
N ILE A 129 -16.86 -6.84 -6.27
CA ILE A 129 -15.50 -6.50 -6.67
C ILE A 129 -14.67 -6.29 -5.41
N ASN A 130 -13.62 -7.08 -5.25
CA ASN A 130 -12.71 -6.97 -4.11
C ASN A 130 -11.34 -6.52 -4.58
N ILE A 131 -10.72 -5.61 -3.84
CA ILE A 131 -9.29 -5.29 -3.94
C ILE A 131 -8.65 -5.63 -2.60
N SER A 132 -7.72 -6.57 -2.61
CA SER A 132 -6.89 -6.87 -1.44
C SER A 132 -5.48 -6.42 -1.75
N GLY A 133 -4.94 -5.47 -1.00
CA GLY A 133 -3.53 -5.08 -1.05
C GLY A 133 -2.75 -5.69 0.12
N TRP A 134 -1.47 -6.00 -0.07
CA TRP A 134 -0.57 -6.46 0.98
C TRP A 134 0.89 -6.02 0.73
N HIS A 135 1.64 -5.76 1.80
CA HIS A 135 3.10 -5.69 1.78
C HIS A 135 3.70 -7.02 2.27
N ASP A 136 4.69 -7.60 1.58
CA ASP A 136 5.30 -8.87 1.97
C ASP A 136 6.73 -8.61 2.49
N ASN A 137 7.02 -8.78 3.79
CA ASN A 137 8.40 -8.66 4.31
C ASN A 137 9.12 -10.02 4.37
N GLY A 138 8.76 -10.94 3.48
CA GLY A 138 9.30 -12.29 3.44
C GLY A 138 8.74 -13.18 4.56
N SER A 139 8.22 -14.33 4.16
CA SER A 139 7.60 -15.35 5.03
C SER A 139 6.24 -14.96 5.60
N ASP A 140 5.28 -14.62 4.74
CA ASP A 140 3.87 -14.68 5.11
C ASP A 140 3.41 -16.14 5.08
N SER A 141 3.46 -16.82 6.23
CA SER A 141 2.90 -18.17 6.37
C SER A 141 1.36 -18.18 6.38
N ASP A 142 0.72 -17.01 6.27
CA ASP A 142 -0.74 -16.88 6.18
C ASP A 142 -1.22 -17.04 4.74
N VAL A 143 -1.61 -18.27 4.42
CA VAL A 143 -2.02 -18.65 3.07
C VAL A 143 -3.52 -18.45 2.81
N ASN A 144 -4.34 -18.20 3.84
CA ASN A 144 -5.79 -18.46 3.74
C ASN A 144 -6.72 -17.38 4.32
N GLY A 145 -6.23 -16.25 4.83
CA GLY A 145 -7.09 -15.20 5.40
C GLY A 145 -7.97 -15.68 6.57
N SER A 146 -7.58 -16.79 7.21
CA SER A 146 -8.35 -17.48 8.24
C SER A 146 -7.98 -16.93 9.62
N LEU A 147 -8.99 -16.49 10.37
CA LEU A 147 -8.88 -16.05 11.78
C LEU A 147 -8.27 -17.10 12.73
N ALA A 148 -8.09 -18.35 12.28
CA ALA A 148 -7.63 -19.47 13.11
C ALA A 148 -6.31 -20.11 12.64
N GLY A 149 -5.66 -19.59 11.59
CA GLY A 149 -4.38 -20.10 11.10
C GLY A 149 -3.23 -19.87 12.10
N THR A 150 -2.36 -20.86 12.29
CA THR A 150 -1.14 -20.68 13.09
C THR A 150 -0.16 -19.80 12.30
N GLY A 151 -0.29 -18.49 12.45
CA GLY A 151 0.40 -17.47 11.63
C GLY A 151 -0.52 -16.41 11.01
N GLY A 152 -1.83 -16.47 11.28
CA GLY A 152 -2.83 -15.65 10.58
C GLY A 152 -2.95 -14.18 10.99
N TYR A 153 -3.63 -13.44 10.11
CA TYR A 153 -4.25 -12.13 10.29
C TYR A 153 -4.80 -11.95 11.73
N ASN A 154 -4.27 -10.95 12.47
CA ASN A 154 -4.59 -10.67 13.88
C ASN A 154 -4.19 -11.74 14.93
N ARG A 155 -3.03 -12.39 14.84
CA ARG A 155 -2.48 -13.07 16.04
C ARG A 155 -2.06 -12.03 17.08
N SER A 156 -2.51 -12.20 18.32
CA SER A 156 -2.05 -11.46 19.51
C SER A 156 -0.52 -11.57 19.61
N GLY A 157 0.21 -10.57 19.13
CA GLY A 157 1.62 -10.74 18.77
C GLY A 157 2.08 -9.84 17.63
N ASN A 158 1.25 -9.69 16.60
CA ASN A 158 1.61 -9.05 15.32
C ASN A 158 0.93 -7.67 15.16
N MET A 159 0.93 -6.91 16.25
CA MET A 159 0.03 -5.78 16.48
C MET A 159 0.66 -4.50 15.93
N GLY A 160 0.43 -4.32 14.62
CA GLY A 160 1.00 -3.30 13.74
C GLY A 160 1.58 -3.85 12.43
N ALA A 161 1.63 -5.18 12.30
CA ALA A 161 2.04 -5.87 11.08
C ALA A 161 0.91 -6.07 10.07
N ASN A 162 -0.21 -5.35 10.22
CA ASN A 162 -1.32 -5.48 9.31
C ASN A 162 -1.01 -4.70 8.03
N ARG A 163 -0.33 -5.39 7.13
CA ARG A 163 0.20 -4.91 5.87
C ARG A 163 -0.86 -4.85 4.78
N ASN A 164 -2.15 -4.95 5.09
CA ASN A 164 -3.17 -5.22 4.08
C ASN A 164 -4.27 -4.18 4.09
N PHE A 165 -4.75 -3.78 2.91
CA PHE A 165 -5.96 -2.98 2.77
C PHE A 165 -7.00 -3.76 1.96
N PHE A 166 -8.27 -3.55 2.29
CA PHE A 166 -9.39 -4.20 1.63
C PHE A 166 -10.35 -3.15 1.11
N MET A 167 -10.57 -3.14 -0.20
CA MET A 167 -11.61 -2.36 -0.84
C MET A 167 -12.64 -3.31 -1.38
N TYR A 168 -13.90 -2.94 -1.24
CA TYR A 168 -15.03 -3.82 -1.49
C TYR A 168 -16.16 -3.04 -2.15
N TYR A 169 -16.69 -3.60 -3.22
CA TYR A 169 -17.91 -3.18 -3.88
C TYR A 169 -18.88 -4.36 -3.92
N GLU A 170 -20.15 -4.07 -3.68
CA GLU A 170 -21.26 -5.03 -3.67
C GLU A 170 -22.47 -4.47 -4.42
N ASN A 171 -23.11 -5.30 -5.26
CA ASN A 171 -24.33 -4.91 -5.98
C ASN A 171 -25.50 -5.92 -5.83
N ILE A 172 -25.50 -6.76 -4.80
CA ILE A 172 -26.51 -7.83 -4.61
C ILE A 172 -27.95 -7.28 -4.54
N SER A 173 -28.13 -6.10 -3.95
CA SER A 173 -29.46 -5.51 -3.72
C SER A 173 -29.94 -4.59 -4.84
N GLY A 174 -29.20 -4.48 -5.95
CA GLY A 174 -29.40 -3.46 -7.00
C GLY A 174 -29.03 -2.05 -6.55
N THR A 175 -28.46 -1.89 -5.36
CA THR A 175 -27.84 -0.64 -4.89
C THR A 175 -26.39 -0.93 -4.57
N ALA A 176 -25.48 -0.22 -5.25
CA ALA A 176 -24.06 -0.34 -5.02
C ALA A 176 -23.69 0.06 -3.58
N TYR A 177 -23.03 -0.84 -2.87
CA TYR A 177 -22.40 -0.59 -1.59
C TYR A 177 -20.88 -0.63 -1.74
N PHE A 178 -20.21 0.34 -1.13
CA PHE A 178 -18.75 0.44 -1.15
C PHE A 178 -18.22 0.44 0.27
N ASN A 179 -17.10 -0.23 0.47
CA ASN A 179 -16.36 -0.17 1.71
C ASN A 179 -14.86 -0.16 1.43
N LEU A 180 -14.12 0.53 2.29
CA LEU A 180 -12.67 0.48 2.33
C LEU A 180 -12.27 0.27 3.78
N THR A 181 -11.74 -0.92 4.06
CA THR A 181 -11.23 -1.29 5.37
C THR A 181 -9.71 -1.31 5.32
N TYR A 182 -9.09 -0.46 6.12
CA TYR A 182 -7.69 -0.57 6.49
C TYR A 182 -7.65 -0.96 7.97
N PRO A 183 -6.68 -1.77 8.40
CA PRO A 183 -6.56 -2.14 9.79
C PRO A 183 -6.48 -0.88 10.67
N SER A 184 -7.42 -0.81 11.61
CA SER A 184 -7.41 -0.06 12.87
C SER A 184 -7.60 1.48 12.94
N ASN A 185 -8.37 1.83 13.98
CA ASN A 185 -8.71 3.11 14.63
C ASN A 185 -9.21 4.33 13.81
N GLY A 186 -9.23 4.27 12.48
CA GLY A 186 -9.76 5.37 11.64
C GLY A 186 -8.86 6.60 11.56
N THR A 187 -7.60 6.51 11.99
CA THR A 187 -6.59 7.58 11.86
C THR A 187 -5.54 7.29 10.78
N GLU A 188 -5.44 6.03 10.34
CA GLU A 188 -4.41 5.56 9.41
C GLU A 188 -4.76 5.78 7.95
N ILE A 189 -6.05 5.93 7.66
CA ILE A 189 -6.56 6.33 6.37
C ILE A 189 -7.71 7.30 6.59
N THR A 190 -7.82 8.30 5.73
CA THR A 190 -9.08 9.06 5.61
C THR A 190 -9.83 8.52 4.41
N ILE A 191 -10.98 7.91 4.64
CA ILE A 191 -11.84 7.40 3.56
C ILE A 191 -12.45 8.61 2.83
N GLY A 192 -12.38 8.59 1.50
CA GLY A 192 -12.95 9.60 0.65
C GLY A 192 -14.27 9.16 0.01
N GLY A 193 -14.56 9.71 -1.17
CA GLY A 193 -15.72 9.29 -1.95
C GLY A 193 -15.49 7.97 -2.68
N PHE A 194 -16.61 7.34 -3.03
CA PHE A 194 -16.64 6.21 -3.95
C PHE A 194 -17.48 6.59 -5.17
N SER A 195 -17.17 6.04 -6.33
CA SER A 195 -17.98 6.28 -7.53
C SER A 195 -18.03 5.07 -8.43
N GLU A 196 -19.19 4.91 -9.06
CA GLU A 196 -19.44 4.03 -10.19
C GLU A 196 -19.82 4.90 -11.39
N ARG A 197 -19.16 4.69 -12.53
CA ARG A 197 -19.42 5.46 -13.75
C ARG A 197 -19.50 4.58 -14.98
N ASN A 198 -20.61 4.67 -15.70
CA ASN A 198 -20.78 4.03 -17.00
C ASN A 198 -19.78 4.58 -18.02
N VAL A 199 -19.13 3.67 -18.73
CA VAL A 199 -18.18 3.94 -19.81
C VAL A 199 -18.40 2.94 -20.94
N ASN A 200 -17.72 3.13 -22.07
CA ASN A 200 -17.83 2.22 -23.20
C ASN A 200 -16.63 1.27 -23.24
N ASP A 201 -16.87 -0.03 -23.41
CA ASP A 201 -15.86 -0.98 -23.87
C ASP A 201 -15.82 -0.95 -25.41
N ALA A 202 -14.66 -0.58 -25.98
CA ALA A 202 -14.47 -0.53 -27.43
C ALA A 202 -14.48 -1.93 -28.08
N ALA A 203 -14.20 -2.98 -27.30
CA ALA A 203 -14.30 -4.37 -27.73
C ALA A 203 -15.67 -4.99 -27.40
N GLY A 204 -16.51 -4.28 -26.66
CA GLY A 204 -17.85 -4.71 -26.26
C GLY A 204 -18.85 -4.70 -27.42
N VAL A 205 -19.90 -5.49 -27.27
CA VAL A 205 -21.04 -5.54 -28.19
C VAL A 205 -22.05 -4.47 -27.78
N THR A 206 -22.38 -3.58 -28.71
CA THR A 206 -23.32 -2.47 -28.46
C THR A 206 -24.69 -2.98 -28.04
N GLY A 207 -25.18 -2.53 -26.88
CA GLY A 207 -26.49 -2.90 -26.35
C GLY A 207 -26.49 -4.17 -25.51
N GLU A 208 -25.35 -4.88 -25.42
CA GLU A 208 -25.19 -6.11 -24.63
C GLU A 208 -24.10 -5.90 -23.56
N THR A 209 -22.96 -5.34 -23.94
CA THR A 209 -21.83 -5.14 -23.03
C THR A 209 -22.03 -3.90 -22.17
N GLU A 210 -22.03 -4.09 -20.86
CA GLU A 210 -22.01 -3.02 -19.87
C GLU A 210 -20.61 -2.88 -19.27
N THR A 211 -20.15 -1.64 -19.12
CA THR A 211 -18.80 -1.36 -18.61
C THR A 211 -18.84 -0.20 -17.64
N LYS A 212 -18.21 -0.37 -16.48
CA LYS A 212 -18.13 0.69 -15.46
C LYS A 212 -16.71 0.89 -14.94
N ASN A 213 -16.42 2.15 -14.62
CA ASN A 213 -15.30 2.55 -13.80
C ASN A 213 -15.74 2.59 -12.34
N ILE A 214 -15.07 1.81 -11.50
CA ILE A 214 -15.24 1.77 -10.06
C ILE A 214 -14.04 2.47 -9.42
N SER A 215 -14.28 3.46 -8.56
CA SER A 215 -13.21 4.24 -7.91
C SER A 215 -13.34 4.25 -6.39
N PHE A 216 -12.21 4.02 -5.72
CA PHE A 216 -12.04 4.10 -4.28
C PHE A 216 -11.07 5.21 -3.93
N VAL A 217 -11.56 6.29 -3.32
CA VAL A 217 -10.73 7.44 -2.93
C VAL A 217 -10.38 7.37 -1.46
N PHE A 218 -9.12 7.62 -1.13
CA PHE A 218 -8.64 7.63 0.23
C PHE A 218 -7.40 8.53 0.35
N LYS A 219 -7.09 8.90 1.58
CA LYS A 219 -5.84 9.59 1.95
C LYS A 219 -5.03 8.66 2.84
N PRO A 220 -3.82 8.22 2.44
CA PRO A 220 -2.98 7.40 3.29
C PRO A 220 -2.44 8.25 4.44
N GLY A 221 -2.55 7.75 5.66
CA GLY A 221 -1.86 8.28 6.83
C GLY A 221 -0.44 7.71 6.92
N PHE A 222 0.29 8.12 7.97
CA PHE A 222 1.71 7.82 8.15
C PHE A 222 2.06 6.32 8.31
N GLN A 223 1.06 5.44 8.41
CA GLN A 223 1.23 3.98 8.50
C GLN A 223 1.38 3.27 7.17
N PHE A 224 1.18 3.97 6.05
CA PHE A 224 1.37 3.37 4.74
C PHE A 224 2.85 3.04 4.56
N ARG A 225 3.19 1.76 4.70
CA ARG A 225 4.56 1.27 4.89
C ARG A 225 5.44 1.61 3.71
N TYR A 226 6.68 2.00 4.01
CA TYR A 226 7.74 2.12 3.01
C TYR A 226 7.95 0.81 2.26
N ALA A 227 7.95 0.88 0.93
CA ALA A 227 8.16 -0.26 0.04
C ALA A 227 8.79 0.27 -1.26
N HIS A 228 10.08 0.05 -1.48
CA HIS A 228 10.78 0.73 -2.56
C HIS A 228 10.47 0.22 -3.99
N GLY A 229 9.68 -0.85 -4.14
CA GLY A 229 9.42 -1.52 -5.42
C GLY A 229 10.40 -2.68 -5.69
N PRO A 230 10.46 -3.24 -6.91
CA PRO A 230 11.26 -4.43 -7.31
C PRO A 230 12.79 -4.29 -7.25
N GLY A 231 13.30 -3.62 -6.22
CA GLY A 231 14.71 -3.35 -6.02
C GLY A 231 15.20 -2.21 -6.90
N GLU A 232 16.37 -1.68 -6.53
CA GLU A 232 17.15 -0.72 -7.29
C GLU A 232 17.57 -1.21 -8.69
N SER A 233 17.17 -2.41 -9.11
CA SER A 233 17.32 -2.91 -10.47
C SER A 233 16.27 -2.31 -11.42
N ALA A 234 16.32 -0.98 -11.59
CA ALA A 234 15.97 -0.13 -12.73
C ALA A 234 14.81 -0.46 -13.71
N ALA A 235 13.99 -1.48 -13.50
CA ALA A 235 12.91 -1.85 -14.39
C ALA A 235 11.78 -2.46 -13.59
N TRP A 236 10.80 -1.63 -13.23
CA TRP A 236 9.44 -2.11 -13.07
C TRP A 236 9.06 -2.85 -14.35
N THR A 237 9.05 -4.17 -14.33
CA THR A 237 8.62 -4.94 -15.48
C THR A 237 7.11 -4.85 -15.52
N ASN A 238 6.61 -4.02 -16.44
CA ASN A 238 5.20 -3.90 -16.76
C ASN A 238 4.76 -5.23 -17.40
N ASN A 239 4.52 -6.25 -16.59
CA ASN A 239 3.99 -7.51 -17.08
C ASN A 239 2.58 -7.24 -17.57
N SER A 240 2.38 -7.43 -18.87
CA SER A 240 1.06 -7.30 -19.48
C SER A 240 0.07 -8.18 -18.73
N ILE A 241 -1.03 -7.55 -18.29
CA ILE A 241 -2.16 -8.16 -17.59
C ILE A 241 -2.56 -9.43 -18.33
N THR A 242 -2.26 -10.60 -17.77
CA THR A 242 -2.81 -11.85 -18.28
C THR A 242 -4.04 -12.14 -17.46
N VAL A 243 -5.20 -11.67 -17.93
CA VAL A 243 -6.50 -11.98 -17.35
C VAL A 243 -6.74 -13.48 -17.55
N THR A 244 -6.46 -14.29 -16.54
CA THR A 244 -6.75 -15.72 -16.59
C THR A 244 -8.20 -15.95 -16.19
N ASN A 245 -9.06 -15.93 -17.22
CA ASN A 245 -10.42 -16.44 -17.32
C ASN A 245 -10.77 -17.58 -16.33
N GLY A 246 -11.08 -17.24 -15.07
CA GLY A 246 -11.67 -18.13 -14.07
C GLY A 246 -10.95 -19.45 -13.74
N ASN A 247 -9.89 -19.82 -14.46
CA ASN A 247 -9.21 -21.10 -14.30
C ASN A 247 -7.73 -20.82 -14.00
N PRO A 248 -7.37 -20.83 -12.72
CA PRO A 248 -6.07 -20.37 -12.31
C PRO A 248 -5.02 -21.39 -12.74
N SER A 249 -4.23 -21.03 -13.76
CA SER A 249 -3.20 -21.91 -14.28
C SER A 249 -2.02 -21.10 -14.80
N GLY A 250 -0.83 -21.55 -14.41
CA GLY A 250 0.48 -21.10 -14.88
C GLY A 250 1.53 -21.12 -13.75
N PRO A 251 2.80 -20.89 -14.10
CA PRO A 251 3.92 -21.01 -13.17
C PRO A 251 3.83 -19.93 -12.08
N GLY A 252 3.49 -20.35 -10.86
CA GLY A 252 3.30 -19.48 -9.70
C GLY A 252 1.96 -19.67 -9.01
N TYR A 253 0.95 -20.23 -9.66
CA TYR A 253 -0.34 -20.50 -9.02
C TYR A 253 -0.29 -21.65 -8.00
N ASN A 254 -0.76 -21.40 -6.79
CA ASN A 254 -1.04 -22.42 -5.78
C ASN A 254 -2.54 -22.78 -5.78
N ALA A 255 -2.83 -23.99 -6.26
CA ALA A 255 -4.19 -24.53 -6.35
C ALA A 255 -4.89 -24.77 -5.02
N THR A 256 -4.16 -24.80 -3.90
CA THR A 256 -4.74 -25.04 -2.56
C THR A 256 -5.16 -23.74 -1.86
N THR A 257 -4.52 -22.63 -2.19
CA THR A 257 -4.70 -21.32 -1.52
C THR A 257 -5.30 -20.27 -2.46
N HIS A 258 -5.51 -20.66 -3.72
CA HIS A 258 -5.98 -19.81 -4.80
C HIS A 258 -5.14 -18.53 -5.01
N CYS A 259 -3.82 -18.57 -4.72
CA CYS A 259 -2.92 -17.41 -4.83
C CYS A 259 -1.75 -17.66 -5.80
N TRP A 260 -1.16 -16.60 -6.34
CA TRP A 260 0.02 -16.66 -7.21
C TRP A 260 1.29 -16.20 -6.49
N GLN A 261 2.39 -16.94 -6.66
CA GLN A 261 3.69 -16.77 -6.02
C GLN A 261 4.61 -15.77 -6.74
N SER A 262 4.32 -15.36 -7.98
CA SER A 262 5.29 -14.64 -8.83
C SER A 262 5.18 -13.10 -8.81
N ASN A 263 4.19 -12.52 -8.14
CA ASN A 263 4.10 -11.07 -7.90
C ASN A 263 4.24 -10.75 -6.41
N ASN A 264 4.86 -11.62 -5.61
CA ASN A 264 5.14 -11.37 -4.19
C ASN A 264 6.54 -10.79 -4.07
N ASN A 265 6.75 -9.63 -4.66
CA ASN A 265 7.98 -8.90 -4.41
C ASN A 265 7.96 -8.40 -2.97
N SER A 266 8.98 -8.78 -2.21
CA SER A 266 9.07 -8.47 -0.79
C SER A 266 9.39 -7.00 -0.49
N TRP A 267 9.52 -6.20 -1.54
CA TRP A 267 9.94 -4.81 -1.48
C TRP A 267 8.90 -3.86 -2.04
N SER A 268 7.73 -4.36 -2.47
CA SER A 268 6.61 -3.56 -2.99
C SER A 268 5.33 -3.84 -2.21
N TRP A 269 4.34 -2.97 -2.41
CA TRP A 269 2.95 -3.29 -2.12
C TRP A 269 2.37 -4.05 -3.30
N ASN A 270 1.85 -5.23 -3.02
CA ASN A 270 1.16 -6.09 -3.98
C ASN A 270 -0.35 -5.90 -3.82
N PHE A 271 -1.12 -6.14 -4.86
CA PHE A 271 -2.57 -6.20 -4.76
C PHE A 271 -3.19 -7.18 -5.72
N ASN A 272 -4.40 -7.62 -5.38
CA ASN A 272 -5.25 -8.51 -6.16
C ASN A 272 -6.65 -7.92 -6.27
N ILE A 273 -7.17 -7.87 -7.48
CA ILE A 273 -8.54 -7.49 -7.82
C ILE A 273 -9.27 -8.77 -8.17
N THR A 274 -10.43 -9.01 -7.57
CA THR A 274 -11.35 -10.08 -7.99
C THR A 274 -12.71 -9.50 -8.34
N VAL A 275 -13.32 -10.02 -9.39
CA VAL A 275 -14.69 -9.71 -9.82
C VAL A 275 -15.46 -11.02 -9.84
N GLU A 276 -16.63 -11.01 -9.20
CA GLU A 276 -17.54 -12.15 -9.15
C GLU A 276 -18.86 -11.78 -9.81
N ASP A 277 -19.28 -12.65 -10.73
CA ASP A 277 -20.47 -12.55 -11.55
C ASP A 277 -21.27 -13.86 -11.35
N SER A 278 -22.51 -13.77 -10.86
CA SER A 278 -23.31 -14.97 -10.59
C SER A 278 -23.92 -15.60 -11.84
N GLY A 279 -23.93 -14.88 -12.97
CA GLY A 279 -24.44 -15.29 -14.27
C GLY A 279 -25.96 -15.39 -14.34
N GLU A 280 -26.55 -14.96 -15.46
CA GLU A 280 -27.99 -15.02 -15.69
C GLU A 280 -28.55 -16.46 -15.83
N ASP A 281 -27.73 -17.47 -16.19
CA ASP A 281 -28.21 -18.86 -16.45
C ASP A 281 -27.13 -19.97 -16.31
N GLY A 282 -26.08 -19.77 -15.48
CA GLY A 282 -24.91 -20.67 -15.36
C GLY A 282 -25.00 -21.79 -14.30
N PRO A 283 -24.23 -22.90 -14.45
CA PRO A 283 -24.33 -24.08 -13.59
C PRO A 283 -23.67 -23.87 -12.23
N ALA A 284 -24.41 -23.53 -11.18
CA ALA A 284 -24.02 -23.55 -9.74
C ALA A 284 -22.74 -22.79 -9.29
N ASP A 285 -21.85 -22.39 -10.20
CA ASP A 285 -20.56 -21.77 -9.95
C ASP A 285 -20.55 -20.37 -10.59
N SER A 286 -20.22 -19.36 -9.79
CA SER A 286 -20.06 -17.97 -10.23
C SER A 286 -18.88 -17.80 -11.19
N TYR A 287 -19.05 -16.97 -12.22
CA TYR A 287 -17.96 -16.55 -13.10
C TYR A 287 -17.05 -15.56 -12.37
N LYS A 288 -15.74 -15.74 -12.53
CA LYS A 288 -14.75 -14.91 -11.85
C LYS A 288 -13.67 -14.42 -12.80
N SER A 289 -13.30 -13.16 -12.64
CA SER A 289 -12.06 -12.62 -13.21
C SER A 289 -11.23 -11.97 -12.13
N TRP A 290 -9.92 -11.86 -12.40
CA TRP A 290 -9.00 -11.28 -11.45
C TRP A 290 -7.79 -10.66 -12.14
N ALA A 291 -7.13 -9.74 -11.43
CA ALA A 291 -5.89 -9.11 -11.85
C ALA A 291 -5.01 -8.83 -10.63
N MET A 292 -3.69 -8.96 -10.78
CA MET A 292 -2.71 -8.66 -9.74
C MET A 292 -1.65 -7.70 -10.26
N ASP A 293 -1.14 -6.83 -9.39
CA ASP A 293 -0.02 -5.93 -9.68
C ASP A 293 0.65 -5.42 -8.40
N GLU A 294 1.61 -4.54 -8.55
CA GLU A 294 2.35 -3.90 -7.45
C GLU A 294 2.51 -2.38 -7.61
N PHE A 295 2.86 -1.71 -6.50
CA PHE A 295 3.28 -0.31 -6.47
C PHE A 295 4.26 -0.05 -5.32
N GLY A 296 4.99 1.06 -5.41
CA GLY A 296 6.01 1.44 -4.43
C GLY A 296 5.57 2.62 -3.57
N VAL A 297 6.19 2.79 -2.42
CA VAL A 297 5.94 3.82 -1.42
C VAL A 297 7.28 4.39 -0.96
N TYR A 298 7.43 5.71 -0.98
CA TYR A 298 8.62 6.41 -0.47
C TYR A 298 8.72 6.35 1.05
N SER A 299 9.96 6.41 1.53
CA SER A 299 10.25 6.55 2.94
C SER A 299 9.89 7.96 3.41
N TYR A 300 9.21 8.08 4.53
CA TYR A 300 8.67 9.30 5.09
C TYR A 300 9.03 9.42 6.57
N THR A 301 9.36 10.64 7.00
CA THR A 301 9.56 10.98 8.41
C THR A 301 9.25 12.45 8.65
N GLU A 302 8.66 12.80 9.79
CA GLU A 302 8.31 14.19 10.13
C GLU A 302 8.32 14.43 11.65
N ILE A 303 8.65 15.66 12.08
CA ILE A 303 8.42 16.15 13.45
C ILE A 303 7.11 16.96 13.45
N ILE A 304 6.09 16.48 14.17
CA ILE A 304 4.73 17.06 14.15
C ILE A 304 4.40 17.94 15.37
N SER A 305 5.28 18.00 16.38
CA SER A 305 5.10 18.87 17.56
C SER A 305 5.93 20.14 17.46
N PRO A 306 5.39 21.32 17.83
CA PRO A 306 6.23 22.48 18.08
C PRO A 306 7.18 22.15 19.24
N VAL A 307 8.48 22.39 19.04
CA VAL A 307 9.47 22.20 20.09
C VAL A 307 9.49 23.46 20.95
N SER A 308 9.25 23.29 22.25
CA SER A 308 9.28 24.38 23.24
C SER A 308 10.68 24.98 23.36
N ASP A 309 10.75 26.29 23.62
CA ASP A 309 12.00 26.93 24.04
C ASP A 309 12.47 26.36 25.38
N VAL A 310 13.78 26.23 25.53
CA VAL A 310 14.43 25.76 26.76
C VAL A 310 15.08 26.94 27.48
N SER A 311 14.82 27.07 28.78
CA SER A 311 15.43 28.11 29.62
C SER A 311 16.01 27.50 30.89
N LEU A 312 17.27 27.83 31.17
CA LEU A 312 18.00 27.42 32.36
C LEU A 312 18.50 28.68 33.08
N VAL A 313 18.41 28.69 34.42
CA VAL A 313 18.87 29.81 35.25
C VAL A 313 19.71 29.25 36.40
N GLY A 314 20.95 29.73 36.51
CA GLY A 314 21.88 29.33 37.56
C GLY A 314 22.96 30.38 37.80
N THR A 315 23.75 30.17 38.85
CA THR A 315 24.91 31.01 39.18
C THR A 315 26.22 30.39 38.68
N PRO A 316 27.30 31.17 38.48
CA PRO A 316 28.59 30.63 38.08
C PRO A 316 29.09 29.52 39.02
N GLY A 317 29.49 28.38 38.45
CA GLY A 317 29.90 27.18 39.17
C GLY A 317 28.78 26.18 39.47
N GLU A 318 27.53 26.49 39.12
CA GLU A 318 26.41 25.56 39.25
C GLU A 318 26.26 24.66 38.02
N ASN A 319 25.73 23.45 38.26
CA ASN A 319 25.11 22.62 37.24
C ASN A 319 23.60 22.78 37.37
N VAL A 320 22.94 23.20 36.29
CA VAL A 320 21.49 23.40 36.25
C VAL A 320 20.86 22.52 35.18
N SER A 321 19.75 21.86 35.51
CA SER A 321 18.96 21.04 34.59
C SER A 321 17.55 21.59 34.41
N THR A 322 16.89 21.24 33.30
CA THR A 322 15.44 21.37 33.16
C THR A 322 14.75 20.50 34.21
N ASP A 323 13.64 21.00 34.78
CA ASP A 323 12.76 20.19 35.62
C ASP A 323 11.82 19.32 34.76
N SER A 324 11.09 18.39 35.38
CA SER A 324 10.21 17.47 34.66
C SER A 324 9.08 18.17 33.88
N SER A 325 8.70 19.40 34.25
CA SER A 325 7.73 20.23 33.53
C SER A 325 8.32 21.04 32.38
N SER A 326 9.64 21.19 32.35
CA SER A 326 10.39 21.98 31.36
C SER A 326 11.19 21.11 30.39
N ASN A 327 11.18 19.78 30.58
CA ASN A 327 11.77 18.85 29.62
C ASN A 327 11.03 18.94 28.28
N VAL A 328 11.77 18.77 27.19
CA VAL A 328 11.22 18.91 25.84
C VAL A 328 10.62 17.60 25.36
N THR A 329 9.38 17.69 24.89
CA THR A 329 8.66 16.59 24.25
C THR A 329 8.67 16.77 22.74
N ILE A 330 9.15 15.77 22.01
CA ILE A 330 9.14 15.72 20.54
C ILE A 330 8.24 14.57 20.09
N LYS A 331 7.36 14.88 19.13
CA LYS A 331 6.53 13.90 18.43
C LYS A 331 7.03 13.71 17.00
N THR A 332 7.42 12.49 16.67
CA THR A 332 7.85 12.09 15.32
C THR A 332 6.88 11.11 14.70
N VAL A 333 6.75 11.11 13.39
CA VAL A 333 6.08 10.07 12.61
C VAL A 333 7.03 9.51 11.57
N SER A 334 6.96 8.22 11.29
CA SER A 334 7.79 7.59 10.27
C SER A 334 7.14 6.33 9.71
N ASN A 335 7.28 6.08 8.40
CA ASN A 335 6.85 4.83 7.76
C ASN A 335 8.03 3.88 7.43
N GLY A 336 9.24 4.28 7.80
CA GLY A 336 10.49 3.55 7.65
C GLY A 336 11.47 3.94 8.76
N ASN A 337 12.52 3.15 8.97
CA ASN A 337 13.48 3.40 10.07
C ASN A 337 14.09 4.80 9.97
N TYR A 338 14.46 5.39 11.10
CA TYR A 338 14.89 6.78 11.13
C TYR A 338 15.91 7.05 12.24
N SER A 339 16.55 8.22 12.19
CA SER A 339 17.42 8.72 13.25
C SER A 339 17.00 10.14 13.59
N LEU A 340 17.02 10.48 14.88
CA LEU A 340 16.79 11.83 15.36
C LEU A 340 18.04 12.30 16.09
N THR A 341 18.56 13.44 15.64
CA THR A 341 19.73 14.07 16.25
C THR A 341 19.41 15.47 16.72
N ILE A 342 20.19 15.92 17.71
CA ILE A 342 20.17 17.30 18.20
C ILE A 342 21.54 17.95 18.00
N ASN A 343 21.53 19.21 17.63
CA ASN A 343 22.69 20.07 17.51
C ASN A 343 22.43 21.42 18.18
N ILE A 344 23.45 21.93 18.86
CA ILE A 344 23.47 23.29 19.39
C ILE A 344 24.85 23.89 19.11
N SER A 345 24.87 25.15 18.71
CA SER A 345 26.11 25.93 18.62
C SER A 345 26.47 26.51 19.99
N ASP A 346 27.63 27.14 20.11
CA ASP A 346 27.97 27.90 21.31
C ASP A 346 26.88 28.96 21.59
N LEU A 347 26.50 29.09 22.85
CA LEU A 347 25.48 30.05 23.24
C LEU A 347 26.12 31.43 23.30
N ILE A 348 25.48 32.42 22.67
CA ILE A 348 26.00 33.79 22.57
C ILE A 348 25.29 34.66 23.62
N HIS A 349 26.05 35.47 24.34
CA HIS A 349 25.48 36.41 25.29
C HIS A 349 24.65 37.48 24.56
N ILE A 350 23.39 37.66 24.94
CA ILE A 350 22.44 38.52 24.23
C ILE A 350 22.88 40.00 24.25
N ALA A 351 23.53 40.45 25.33
CA ALA A 351 23.95 41.85 25.46
C ALA A 351 25.41 42.10 25.01
N ASP A 352 26.21 41.06 24.80
CA ASP A 352 27.61 41.18 24.36
C ASP A 352 28.00 39.96 23.51
N SER A 353 27.90 40.07 22.19
CA SER A 353 28.15 38.95 21.29
C SER A 353 29.61 38.46 21.25
N SER A 354 30.54 39.12 21.95
CA SER A 354 31.91 38.63 22.10
C SER A 354 32.05 37.55 23.18
N GLU A 355 31.07 37.47 24.09
CA GLU A 355 31.02 36.47 25.14
C GLU A 355 30.20 35.25 24.68
N THR A 356 30.82 34.08 24.80
CA THR A 356 30.22 32.80 24.41
C THR A 356 30.30 31.81 25.55
N LEU A 357 29.27 30.99 25.70
CA LEU A 357 29.29 29.79 26.52
C LEU A 357 29.39 28.58 25.59
N SER A 358 30.49 27.83 25.73
CA SER A 358 30.78 26.68 24.87
C SER A 358 29.65 25.66 24.91
N ASN A 359 29.25 25.11 23.77
CA ASN A 359 28.27 24.03 23.71
C ASN A 359 28.73 22.76 24.45
N GLU A 360 30.03 22.62 24.72
CA GLU A 360 30.58 21.50 25.50
C GLU A 360 30.12 21.51 26.96
N THR A 361 29.66 22.66 27.47
CA THR A 361 29.06 22.76 28.81
C THR A 361 27.60 22.32 28.85
N ILE A 362 26.99 22.08 27.68
CA ILE A 362 25.61 21.63 27.57
C ILE A 362 25.57 20.11 27.49
N TRP A 363 24.85 19.52 28.44
CA TRP A 363 24.59 18.08 28.51
C TRP A 363 23.15 17.78 28.16
N ILE A 364 22.94 16.67 27.48
CA ILE A 364 21.63 16.25 26.97
C ILE A 364 21.43 14.78 27.28
N ARG A 365 20.21 14.42 27.68
CA ARG A 365 19.67 13.05 27.65
C ARG A 365 18.22 13.09 27.15
N GLY A 366 17.69 11.97 26.67
CA GLY A 366 16.33 11.91 26.10
C GLY A 366 16.23 10.99 24.89
N GLY A 367 15.01 10.70 24.44
CA GLY A 367 14.80 9.59 23.50
C GLY A 367 15.24 8.28 24.15
N ILE A 368 16.04 7.47 23.45
CA ILE A 368 16.64 6.25 24.01
C ILE A 368 17.95 6.50 24.78
N LEU A 369 18.46 7.74 24.77
CA LEU A 369 19.68 8.12 25.46
C LEU A 369 19.42 8.30 26.96
N THR A 370 19.75 7.28 27.76
CA THR A 370 19.53 7.27 29.22
C THR A 370 20.66 7.95 30.02
N SER A 371 21.85 8.08 29.43
CA SER A 371 23.01 8.73 30.06
C SER A 371 23.24 10.12 29.49
N VAL A 372 23.58 11.08 30.36
CA VAL A 372 23.90 12.46 29.93
C VAL A 372 25.13 12.47 29.03
N THR A 373 25.02 13.18 27.91
CA THR A 373 26.09 13.32 26.92
C THR A 373 26.23 14.80 26.53
N ASN A 374 27.45 15.27 26.30
CA ASN A 374 27.71 16.61 25.80
C ASN A 374 28.47 16.59 24.47
N PHE A 375 28.78 17.78 23.97
CA PHE A 375 29.47 18.03 22.70
C PHE A 375 31.01 18.01 22.83
N SER A 376 31.56 17.62 23.99
CA SER A 376 32.99 17.75 24.35
C SER A 376 33.98 16.83 23.61
N HIS A 377 33.50 15.93 22.74
CA HIS A 377 34.39 15.04 21.99
C HIS A 377 34.80 15.69 20.66
N ILE A 378 36.11 15.72 20.34
CA ILE A 378 36.63 16.28 19.09
C ILE A 378 35.85 15.70 17.90
N GLY A 379 35.11 16.56 17.20
CA GLY A 379 34.33 16.22 16.00
C GLY A 379 32.85 15.91 16.25
N ARG A 380 32.37 15.84 17.50
CA ARG A 380 30.94 15.60 17.82
C ARG A 380 30.15 16.90 17.71
N LYS A 381 29.50 17.09 16.56
CA LYS A 381 28.56 18.19 16.28
C LYS A 381 27.11 17.84 16.63
N TYR A 382 26.79 16.56 16.79
CA TYR A 382 25.43 16.08 16.99
C TYR A 382 25.38 15.03 18.10
N ILE A 383 24.30 15.04 18.86
CA ILE A 383 23.94 13.98 19.80
C ILE A 383 22.74 13.23 19.24
N PHE A 384 22.81 11.90 19.22
CA PHE A 384 21.71 11.05 18.75
C PHE A 384 20.72 10.83 19.90
N LEU A 385 19.44 11.13 19.65
CA LEU A 385 18.32 10.79 20.53
C LEU A 385 17.70 9.45 20.14
N TYR A 386 17.78 9.10 18.84
CA TYR A 386 17.36 7.84 18.24
C TYR A 386 18.39 7.43 17.17
N GLY A 387 18.79 6.16 17.13
CA GLY A 387 19.91 5.66 16.31
C GLY A 387 21.30 6.06 16.85
N GLU A 388 22.36 5.82 16.07
CA GLU A 388 23.75 6.18 16.41
C GLU A 388 24.58 6.50 15.15
N GLY A 389 25.73 7.19 15.30
CA GLY A 389 26.59 7.57 14.19
C GLY A 389 27.93 8.16 14.58
N SER A 390 28.65 8.73 13.60
CA SER A 390 29.98 9.35 13.76
C SER A 390 29.98 10.63 14.60
N GLY A 391 28.80 11.15 15.00
CA GLY A 391 28.66 12.38 15.78
C GLY A 391 28.81 13.67 14.96
N ASP A 392 29.11 13.59 13.66
CA ASP A 392 29.22 14.74 12.75
C ASP A 392 27.94 14.97 11.91
N GLY A 393 26.90 14.15 12.15
CA GLY A 393 25.60 14.21 11.47
C GLY A 393 25.58 13.66 10.05
N ASN A 394 26.76 13.40 9.46
CA ASN A 394 26.87 12.95 8.07
C ASN A 394 26.69 11.44 7.94
N THR A 395 27.15 10.67 8.92
CA THR A 395 27.08 9.19 8.90
C THR A 395 26.26 8.66 10.07
N VAL A 396 25.19 7.95 9.72
CA VAL A 396 24.35 7.17 10.64
C VAL A 396 24.75 5.71 10.52
N ASN A 397 25.19 5.11 11.62
CA ASN A 397 25.65 3.72 11.69
C ASN A 397 24.52 2.78 12.10
N THR A 398 23.59 3.26 12.92
CA THR A 398 22.43 2.50 13.37
C THR A 398 21.19 3.39 13.31
N TRP A 399 20.07 2.77 12.93
CA TRP A 399 18.78 3.44 12.81
C TRP A 399 17.86 2.94 13.91
N GLU A 400 17.00 3.83 14.40
CA GLU A 400 15.89 3.43 15.23
C GLU A 400 14.86 2.70 14.37
N ASN A 401 14.38 1.57 14.89
CA ASN A 401 13.26 0.88 14.25
C ASN A 401 12.06 1.80 14.24
N HIS A 402 11.46 1.96 13.07
CA HIS A 402 10.23 2.73 12.94
C HIS A 402 9.09 2.13 13.76
N GLU A 403 8.11 2.96 14.07
CA GLU A 403 7.03 2.58 14.96
C GLU A 403 6.18 1.47 14.34
N VAL A 404 5.92 0.43 15.15
CA VAL A 404 5.13 -0.72 14.71
C VAL A 404 3.66 -0.33 14.51
N ASN A 405 3.15 0.74 15.13
CA ASN A 405 1.76 1.20 15.02
C ASN A 405 1.67 2.68 14.63
N GLY A 406 2.31 3.07 13.52
CA GLY A 406 2.64 4.43 13.04
C GLY A 406 1.59 5.54 13.19
N THR A 407 1.28 5.88 14.43
CA THR A 407 0.52 7.06 14.81
C THR A 407 1.50 8.20 15.00
N TYR A 408 2.44 8.03 15.93
CA TYR A 408 3.62 8.87 16.18
C TYR A 408 4.40 8.27 17.37
N LYS A 409 5.69 8.59 17.51
CA LYS A 409 6.48 8.37 18.73
C LYS A 409 6.65 9.68 19.47
N THR A 410 6.56 9.63 20.79
CA THR A 410 6.79 10.79 21.66
C THR A 410 8.00 10.51 22.53
N THR A 411 8.94 11.46 22.64
CA THR A 411 9.97 11.38 23.69
C THR A 411 9.27 11.49 25.05
N ASP A 412 9.32 10.46 25.89
CA ASP A 412 8.53 10.22 27.15
C ASP A 412 7.52 9.09 27.08
N GLN A 413 7.37 8.49 25.92
CA GLN A 413 6.58 7.30 25.76
C GLN A 413 7.22 6.17 26.58
N SER A 414 6.63 5.91 27.75
CA SER A 414 6.77 4.68 28.51
C SER A 414 5.69 3.69 28.07
N ASP A 415 5.94 2.41 28.35
CA ASP A 415 5.13 1.24 27.99
C ASP A 415 3.62 1.27 28.40
N GLY A 416 3.07 2.39 28.89
CA GLY A 416 1.70 2.55 29.36
C GLY A 416 0.92 3.79 28.90
N THR A 417 1.53 4.73 28.17
CA THR A 417 0.87 5.98 27.73
C THR A 417 0.89 6.08 26.20
N TYR A 418 0.00 5.31 25.58
CA TYR A 418 -0.10 5.24 24.12
C TYR A 418 -1.13 6.24 23.57
N PRO A 419 -0.86 6.85 22.40
CA PRO A 419 -1.84 7.65 21.68
C PRO A 419 -3.10 6.86 21.35
N ASN A 420 -4.26 7.39 21.75
CA ASN A 420 -5.60 7.11 21.24
C ASN A 420 -5.93 5.65 20.83
N GLY A 421 -6.68 4.97 21.71
CA GLY A 421 -7.64 3.93 21.32
C GLY A 421 -7.11 2.49 21.24
N TYR A 422 -5.80 2.28 21.28
CA TYR A 422 -5.23 0.95 21.42
C TYR A 422 -4.99 0.66 22.91
N GLY A 423 -5.70 -0.32 23.47
CA GLY A 423 -5.50 -0.72 24.88
C GLY A 423 -4.05 -1.13 25.15
N SER A 424 -3.56 -0.93 26.37
CA SER A 424 -2.18 -1.24 26.79
C SER A 424 -1.75 -2.69 26.52
N GLY A 425 -2.71 -3.62 26.37
CA GLY A 425 -2.44 -5.01 25.97
C GLY A 425 -2.12 -5.22 24.48
N ASN A 426 -2.18 -4.18 23.65
CA ASN A 426 -2.00 -4.26 22.20
C ASN A 426 -0.57 -3.93 21.71
N TYR A 427 0.34 -3.52 22.58
CA TYR A 427 1.64 -2.95 22.17
C TYR A 427 2.89 -3.81 22.42
N ASN A 428 2.78 -4.95 23.12
CA ASN A 428 3.86 -5.93 23.30
C ASN A 428 5.29 -5.38 23.59
N SER A 429 5.44 -4.20 24.19
CA SER A 429 6.75 -3.66 24.58
C SER A 429 7.76 -3.52 23.44
N LEU A 430 7.29 -3.34 22.19
CA LEU A 430 8.16 -3.34 21.00
C LEU A 430 8.80 -1.99 20.68
N ASN A 431 8.30 -0.90 21.25
CA ASN A 431 9.00 0.37 21.22
C ASN A 431 9.83 0.49 22.50
N PRO A 432 11.16 0.70 22.43
CA PRO A 432 11.95 0.92 23.63
C PRO A 432 11.42 2.15 24.38
N ASP A 433 11.43 2.08 25.70
CA ASP A 433 11.12 3.22 26.56
C ASP A 433 11.92 4.43 26.10
N SER A 434 11.24 5.57 26.01
CA SER A 434 11.88 6.83 25.69
C SER A 434 11.59 7.88 26.74
N HIS A 435 12.49 8.83 26.87
CA HIS A 435 12.40 9.89 27.86
C HIS A 435 12.27 11.26 27.20
N ASN A 436 11.53 12.17 27.84
CA ASN A 436 11.58 13.58 27.50
C ASN A 436 13.03 14.06 27.49
N ILE A 437 13.33 15.02 26.63
CA ILE A 437 14.68 15.54 26.48
C ILE A 437 14.96 16.51 27.62
N GLU A 438 15.98 16.19 28.40
CA GLU A 438 16.49 17.03 29.47
C GLU A 438 17.75 17.73 29.00
N PHE A 439 17.83 19.02 29.29
CA PHE A 439 19.02 19.83 29.09
C PHE A 439 19.63 20.17 30.43
N SER A 440 20.94 19.98 30.55
CA SER A 440 21.73 20.49 31.67
C SER A 440 22.84 21.40 31.16
N CYS A 441 23.24 22.36 31.99
CA CYS A 441 24.32 23.28 31.70
C CYS A 441 25.28 23.36 32.90
N ASP A 442 26.56 23.08 32.66
CA ASP A 442 27.64 23.38 33.60
C ASP A 442 28.09 24.84 33.43
N ILE A 443 27.67 25.74 34.31
CA ILE A 443 28.03 27.15 34.21
C ILE A 443 29.47 27.34 34.74
N PRO A 444 30.43 27.79 33.92
CA PRO A 444 31.81 27.95 34.36
C PRO A 444 31.93 28.92 35.54
N LEU A 445 32.72 28.54 36.56
CA LEU A 445 32.93 29.37 37.76
C LEU A 445 33.68 30.68 37.47
N ILE A 446 34.57 30.67 36.48
CA ILE A 446 35.47 31.79 36.16
C ILE A 446 35.29 32.18 34.70
N GLY A 447 35.23 33.50 34.44
CA GLY A 447 35.34 34.06 33.09
C GLY A 447 34.02 34.30 32.36
N GLN A 448 32.88 33.86 32.90
CA GLN A 448 31.57 34.07 32.26
C GLN A 448 30.89 35.35 32.80
N LEU A 449 30.45 36.25 31.91
CA LEU A 449 29.61 37.38 32.30
C LEU A 449 28.21 36.93 32.72
N THR A 450 27.62 37.64 33.69
CA THR A 450 26.21 37.44 34.05
C THR A 450 25.29 37.96 32.95
N GLY A 451 24.32 37.15 32.56
CA GLY A 451 23.25 37.53 31.64
C GLY A 451 22.73 36.32 30.87
N THR A 452 21.88 36.56 29.87
CA THR A 452 21.28 35.49 29.08
C THR A 452 22.20 35.10 27.93
N TYR A 453 22.50 33.81 27.82
CA TYR A 453 23.18 33.21 26.68
C TYR A 453 22.14 32.40 25.88
N SER A 454 22.17 32.51 24.56
CA SER A 454 21.18 31.84 23.71
C SER A 454 21.82 31.29 22.43
N SER A 455 21.31 30.16 21.97
CA SER A 455 21.57 29.59 20.65
C SER A 455 20.30 28.90 20.17
N HIS A 456 20.17 28.74 18.85
CA HIS A 456 19.18 27.85 18.28
C HIS A 456 19.54 26.39 18.58
N ILE A 457 18.51 25.61 18.93
CA ILE A 457 18.56 24.16 19.05
C ILE A 457 17.99 23.59 17.75
N TYR A 458 18.75 22.74 17.07
CA TYR A 458 18.34 22.10 15.83
C TYR A 458 18.07 20.62 16.06
N TYR A 459 16.86 20.19 15.69
CA TYR A 459 16.49 18.78 15.62
C TYR A 459 16.54 18.35 14.17
N HIS A 460 17.33 17.33 13.88
CA HIS A 460 17.49 16.82 12.51
C HIS A 460 17.02 15.37 12.48
N LEU A 461 15.93 15.19 11.74
CA LEU A 461 15.32 13.90 11.46
C LEU A 461 15.79 13.41 10.10
N ARG A 462 16.25 12.16 10.03
CA ARG A 462 16.70 11.53 8.80
C ARG A 462 16.03 10.17 8.68
N THR A 463 15.48 9.85 7.51
CA THR A 463 14.97 8.51 7.23
C THR A 463 16.10 7.62 6.70
N GLN A 464 16.04 6.34 7.04
CA GLN A 464 16.87 5.31 6.43
C GLN A 464 16.52 5.24 4.95
N THR A 465 17.42 5.77 4.13
CA THR A 465 17.41 5.53 2.69
C THR A 465 18.16 4.23 2.44
N HIS A 466 17.60 3.33 1.64
CA HIS A 466 18.36 2.20 1.13
C HIS A 466 19.39 2.74 0.12
N ASN A 467 20.62 2.27 0.24
CA ASN A 467 21.76 2.59 -0.63
C ASN A 467 22.15 1.33 -1.39
#